data_AF-A0A937Z2K3-F1
#
_entry.id   AF-A0A937Z2K3-F1
#
_cell.length_a   1.000
_cell.length_b   1.000
_cell.length_c   1.000
_cell.angle_alpha   90.00
_cell.angle_beta   90.00
_cell.angle_gamma   90.00
#
_symmetry.space_group_name_H-M   'P 1'
#
loop_
_entity.id
_entity.type
_entity.pdbx_description
1 polymer ?
#
loop_
_entity_poly.entity_id
_entity_poly.type
_entity_poly.pdbx_seq_one_letter_code
_entity_poly.pdbx_strand_id
1 'polypeptide(L)'
;MRQGLFKQPNYDFCGIFEPRDYALIRAHASADEGGYEIGKVAERFEALHIHVIRAEGRLLESDAEIVRATLDNIPLIARTALRDPDSGLEAVLEYPIKTMNVREEGSVYQVDTGPVAFPDLSPPGREGIERLALAFIAFNRAESAEFVLQAPTPVGADPSVRTPHYSELRVVECRNSVVAVAV
;
A
#
# COMPACT_ATOMS: atom_id res chain seq x y z
N MET A 1 15.12 27.90 9.23
CA MET A 1 14.98 26.80 8.24
C MET A 1 15.87 27.11 7.05
N ARG A 2 16.54 26.12 6.45
CA ARG A 2 17.32 26.33 5.22
C ARG A 2 16.37 26.43 4.01
N GLN A 3 16.69 27.28 3.04
CA GLN A 3 15.95 27.43 1.77
C GLN A 3 16.33 26.29 0.79
N GLY A 4 15.52 26.10 -0.26
CA GLY A 4 15.81 25.14 -1.34
C GLY A 4 15.49 23.68 -0.99
N LEU A 5 14.28 23.41 -0.50
CA LEU A 5 13.87 22.08 -0.03
C LEU A 5 13.69 21.04 -1.15
N PHE A 6 13.27 21.47 -2.34
CA PHE A 6 13.19 20.62 -3.53
C PHE A 6 14.43 20.80 -4.38
N LYS A 7 14.97 19.69 -4.90
CA LYS A 7 16.11 19.66 -5.82
C LYS A 7 15.66 19.14 -7.18
N GLN A 8 16.35 19.57 -8.23
CA GLN A 8 16.18 19.05 -9.58
C GLN A 8 17.38 18.15 -9.95
N PRO A 9 17.16 16.99 -10.61
CA PRO A 9 15.84 16.39 -10.86
C PRO A 9 15.19 15.96 -9.52
N ASN A 10 13.87 16.09 -9.44
CA ASN A 10 13.08 15.63 -8.30
C ASN A 10 12.49 14.24 -8.57
N TYR A 11 12.03 13.57 -7.53
CA TYR A 11 11.38 12.26 -7.59
C TYR A 11 10.28 12.17 -6.54
N ASP A 12 9.31 11.28 -6.75
CA ASP A 12 8.40 10.90 -5.68
C ASP A 12 9.16 10.03 -4.67
N PHE A 13 8.94 10.28 -3.38
CA PHE A 13 9.62 9.57 -2.31
C PHE A 13 8.61 8.86 -1.41
N CYS A 14 8.85 7.57 -1.18
CA CYS A 14 8.14 6.79 -0.18
C CYS A 14 9.14 5.89 0.56
N GLY A 15 8.97 5.76 1.87
CA GLY A 15 9.80 4.88 2.70
C GLY A 15 8.94 3.86 3.41
N ILE A 16 9.37 2.60 3.37
CA ILE A 16 8.85 1.52 4.21
C ILE A 16 9.90 1.28 5.29
N PHE A 17 9.47 1.18 6.54
CA PHE A 17 10.37 1.09 7.68
C PHE A 17 9.95 -0.03 8.62
N GLU A 18 10.94 -0.77 9.09
CA GLU A 18 10.84 -1.60 10.28
C GLU A 18 11.95 -1.18 11.27
N PRO A 19 11.96 -1.68 12.54
CA PRO A 19 12.88 -1.16 13.55
C PRO A 19 14.38 -1.23 13.19
N ARG A 20 14.78 -2.16 12.32
CA ARG A 20 16.20 -2.39 11.96
C ARG A 20 16.53 -2.11 10.50
N ASP A 21 15.53 -2.19 9.63
CA ASP A 21 15.69 -2.17 8.18
C ASP A 21 14.75 -1.14 7.56
N TYR A 22 15.12 -0.66 6.37
CA TYR A 22 14.29 0.25 5.58
C TYR A 22 14.31 -0.15 4.11
N ALA A 23 13.28 0.28 3.39
CA ALA A 23 13.24 0.32 1.94
C ALA A 23 12.82 1.73 1.51
N LEU A 24 13.72 2.48 0.86
CA LEU A 24 13.41 3.77 0.25
C LEU A 24 13.12 3.58 -1.22
N ILE A 25 12.04 4.20 -1.67
CA ILE A 25 11.50 4.09 -3.01
C ILE A 25 11.45 5.49 -3.58
N ARG A 26 12.29 5.73 -4.59
CA ARG A 26 12.41 7.00 -5.32
C ARG A 26 11.94 6.76 -6.74
N ALA A 27 10.77 7.27 -7.08
CA ALA A 27 10.27 7.17 -8.44
C ALA A 27 10.76 8.37 -9.25
N HIS A 28 11.85 8.14 -9.97
CA HIS A 28 12.39 9.09 -10.95
C HIS A 28 11.52 9.14 -12.20
N ALA A 29 11.72 10.15 -13.04
CA ALA A 29 11.03 10.23 -14.33
C ALA A 29 11.36 9.02 -15.23
N SER A 30 12.63 8.59 -15.24
CA SER A 30 13.06 7.35 -15.89
C SER A 30 13.15 6.20 -14.89
N ALA A 31 12.65 5.03 -15.27
CA ALA A 31 12.78 3.82 -14.47
C ALA A 31 14.22 3.27 -14.43
N ASP A 32 15.07 3.68 -15.38
CA ASP A 32 16.46 3.21 -15.47
C ASP A 32 17.39 3.91 -14.47
N GLU A 33 16.97 5.03 -13.88
CA GLU A 33 17.69 5.71 -12.79
C GLU A 33 17.66 4.90 -11.48
N GLY A 34 16.84 3.84 -11.42
CA GLY A 34 16.62 3.05 -10.21
C GLY A 34 15.87 3.87 -9.16
N GLY A 35 16.18 3.62 -7.89
CA GLY A 35 15.58 4.37 -6.77
C GLY A 35 15.08 3.50 -5.63
N TYR A 36 15.19 2.17 -5.75
CA TYR A 36 14.96 1.25 -4.66
C TYR A 36 16.26 1.05 -3.86
N GLU A 37 16.24 1.41 -2.58
CA GLU A 37 17.38 1.29 -1.67
C GLU A 37 16.94 0.58 -0.40
N ILE A 38 17.54 -0.58 -0.12
CA ILE A 38 17.37 -1.30 1.14
C ILE A 38 18.63 -1.10 1.98
N GLY A 39 18.46 -0.97 3.30
CA GLY A 39 19.61 -0.91 4.21
C GLY A 39 19.21 -0.98 5.67
N LYS A 40 20.22 -0.89 6.54
CA LYS A 40 20.01 -0.85 7.99
C LYS A 40 19.72 0.56 8.45
N VAL A 41 18.72 0.71 9.32
CA VAL A 41 18.34 2.00 9.91
C VAL A 41 19.54 2.68 10.57
N ALA A 42 20.33 1.92 11.35
CA ALA A 42 21.50 2.41 12.08
C ALA A 42 22.64 2.91 11.19
N GLU A 43 22.66 2.54 9.90
CA GLU A 43 23.66 2.99 8.93
C GLU A 43 23.23 4.26 8.20
N ARG A 44 21.91 4.49 8.06
CA ARG A 44 21.35 5.54 7.20
C ARG A 44 20.74 6.71 7.95
N PHE A 45 20.19 6.46 9.13
CA PHE A 45 19.45 7.41 9.94
C PHE A 45 20.07 7.50 11.34
N GLU A 46 20.03 8.68 11.95
CA GLU A 46 20.45 8.87 13.34
C GLU A 46 19.54 8.10 14.30
N ALA A 47 18.22 8.14 14.05
CA ALA A 47 17.22 7.38 14.80
C ALA A 47 15.95 7.17 13.95
N LEU A 48 15.20 6.11 14.26
CA LEU A 48 13.86 5.85 13.75
C LEU A 48 12.90 5.69 14.93
N HIS A 49 11.80 6.44 14.91
CA HIS A 49 10.73 6.31 15.88
C HIS A 49 9.42 6.05 15.14
N ILE A 50 8.82 4.88 15.38
CA ILE A 50 7.53 4.52 14.80
C ILE A 50 6.46 4.78 15.86
N HIS A 51 5.59 5.76 15.60
CA HIS A 51 4.48 6.12 16.46
C HIS A 51 3.18 5.61 15.86
N VAL A 52 2.58 4.57 16.46
CA VAL A 52 1.27 4.05 16.09
C VAL A 52 0.26 4.43 17.16
N ILE A 53 -0.79 5.15 16.78
CA ILE A 53 -1.91 5.44 17.67
C ILE A 53 -2.85 4.25 17.64
N ARG A 54 -3.05 3.60 18.80
CA ARG A 54 -4.05 2.55 18.96
C ARG A 54 -5.40 3.19 19.30
N ALA A 55 -6.45 2.73 18.66
CA ALA A 55 -7.81 3.15 18.90
C ALA A 55 -8.74 1.93 18.92
N GLU A 56 -9.87 2.04 19.61
CA GLU A 56 -10.92 1.04 19.51
C GLU A 56 -11.59 1.12 18.14
N GLY A 57 -11.86 -0.05 17.56
CA GLY A 57 -12.47 -0.17 16.25
C GLY A 57 -13.65 -1.12 16.30
N ARG A 58 -14.71 -0.78 15.56
CA ARG A 58 -15.87 -1.64 15.34
C ARG A 58 -15.80 -2.23 13.93
N LEU A 59 -15.79 -3.56 13.85
CA LEU A 59 -15.92 -4.26 12.56
C LEU A 59 -17.29 -3.94 11.95
N LEU A 60 -17.30 -3.61 10.65
CA LEU A 60 -18.53 -3.41 9.89
C LEU A 60 -18.89 -4.72 9.20
N GLU A 61 -20.01 -5.32 9.59
CA GLU A 61 -20.36 -6.70 9.19
C GLU A 61 -21.12 -6.80 7.87
N SER A 62 -21.53 -5.67 7.29
CA SER A 62 -22.28 -5.63 6.03
C SER A 62 -21.91 -4.43 5.17
N ASP A 63 -22.15 -4.55 3.87
CA ASP A 63 -21.94 -3.47 2.91
C ASP A 63 -22.78 -2.22 3.26
N ALA A 64 -23.99 -2.41 3.79
CA ALA A 64 -24.85 -1.32 4.25
C ALA A 64 -24.22 -0.56 5.42
N GLU A 65 -23.56 -1.25 6.36
CA GLU A 65 -22.82 -0.60 7.44
C GLU A 65 -21.59 0.15 6.93
N ILE A 66 -20.88 -0.40 5.95
CA ILE A 66 -19.72 0.24 5.31
C ILE A 66 -20.14 1.53 4.61
N VAL A 67 -21.19 1.46 3.78
CA VAL A 67 -21.73 2.62 3.07
C VAL A 67 -22.19 3.69 4.06
N ARG A 68 -22.95 3.29 5.10
CA ARG A 68 -23.42 4.24 6.11
C ARG A 68 -22.28 4.91 6.86
N ALA A 69 -21.30 4.15 7.35
CA ALA A 69 -20.15 4.70 8.05
C ALA A 69 -19.32 5.65 7.17
N THR A 70 -19.24 5.36 5.87
CA THR A 70 -18.60 6.25 4.88
C THR A 70 -19.34 7.59 4.76
N LEU A 71 -20.68 7.55 4.61
CA LEU A 71 -21.51 8.75 4.48
C LEU A 71 -21.57 9.58 5.77
N ASP A 72 -21.48 8.91 6.92
CA ASP A 72 -21.37 9.52 8.25
C ASP A 72 -19.96 10.10 8.50
N ASN A 73 -19.04 10.02 7.53
CA ASN A 73 -17.65 10.49 7.59
C ASN A 73 -16.86 9.92 8.78
N ILE A 74 -17.15 8.66 9.15
CA ILE A 74 -16.40 7.96 10.18
C ILE A 74 -15.03 7.57 9.60
N PRO A 75 -13.91 7.78 10.33
CA PRO A 75 -12.61 7.28 9.90
C PRO A 75 -12.63 5.75 9.79
N LEU A 76 -12.28 5.24 8.61
CA LEU A 76 -12.27 3.80 8.33
C LEU A 76 -10.85 3.27 8.12
N ILE A 77 -10.60 2.09 8.67
CA ILE A 77 -9.39 1.30 8.46
C ILE A 77 -9.79 0.03 7.70
N ALA A 78 -9.03 -0.30 6.66
CA ALA A 78 -9.12 -1.60 6.03
C ALA A 78 -8.09 -2.54 6.65
N ARG A 79 -8.48 -3.80 6.81
CA ARG A 79 -7.60 -4.91 7.15
C ARG A 79 -7.70 -5.97 6.06
N THR A 80 -6.57 -6.28 5.43
CA THR A 80 -6.48 -7.30 4.37
C THR A 80 -5.50 -8.39 4.80
N ALA A 81 -6.00 -9.61 4.99
CA ALA A 81 -5.18 -10.77 5.30
C ALA A 81 -4.92 -11.61 4.03
N LEU A 82 -3.66 -11.91 3.77
CA LEU A 82 -3.15 -12.69 2.66
C LEU A 82 -2.48 -13.95 3.19
N ARG A 83 -2.62 -15.05 2.45
CA ARG A 83 -1.96 -16.32 2.75
C ARG A 83 -1.52 -16.98 1.46
N ASP A 84 -0.27 -17.38 1.41
CA ASP A 84 0.26 -18.17 0.31
C ASP A 84 0.30 -19.65 0.71
N PRO A 85 -0.47 -20.54 0.05
CA PRO A 85 -0.55 -21.94 0.44
C PRO A 85 0.76 -22.70 0.20
N ASP A 86 1.57 -22.27 -0.77
CA ASP A 86 2.79 -22.99 -1.18
C ASP A 86 3.97 -22.70 -0.24
N SER A 87 4.18 -21.43 0.13
CA SER A 87 5.20 -21.03 1.10
C SER A 87 4.74 -21.17 2.55
N GLY A 88 3.42 -21.20 2.79
CA GLY A 88 2.82 -21.15 4.12
C GLY A 88 2.93 -19.77 4.80
N LEU A 89 3.38 -18.74 4.08
CA LEU A 89 3.50 -17.39 4.62
C LEU A 89 2.13 -16.71 4.70
N GLU A 90 1.98 -15.87 5.73
CA GLU A 90 0.80 -15.05 5.96
C GLU A 90 1.21 -13.60 6.19
N ALA A 91 0.40 -12.68 5.68
CA ALA A 91 0.58 -11.26 5.90
C ALA A 91 -0.76 -10.58 6.19
N VAL A 92 -0.75 -9.59 7.09
CA VAL A 92 -1.91 -8.77 7.42
C VAL A 92 -1.52 -7.32 7.21
N LEU A 93 -2.24 -6.65 6.32
CA LEU A 93 -2.10 -5.22 6.08
C LEU A 93 -3.21 -4.50 6.83
N GLU A 94 -2.87 -3.45 7.58
CA GLU A 94 -3.82 -2.50 8.16
C GLU A 94 -3.49 -1.10 7.64
N TYR A 95 -4.47 -0.43 7.04
CA TYR A 95 -4.25 0.86 6.39
C TYR A 95 -5.51 1.73 6.40
N PRO A 96 -5.34 3.06 6.47
CA PRO A 96 -6.47 3.98 6.37
C PRO A 96 -7.11 3.90 4.99
N ILE A 97 -8.45 3.90 4.97
CA ILE A 97 -9.21 4.06 3.74
C ILE A 97 -9.25 5.55 3.41
N LYS A 98 -8.36 6.02 2.52
CA LYS A 98 -8.31 7.44 2.13
C LYS A 98 -9.35 7.81 1.09
N THR A 99 -9.81 6.84 0.30
CA THR A 99 -10.87 7.02 -0.69
C THR A 99 -11.77 5.79 -0.67
N MET A 100 -13.08 6.06 -0.63
CA MET A 100 -14.15 5.07 -0.70
C MET A 100 -15.20 5.58 -1.69
N ASN A 101 -15.49 4.80 -2.71
CA ASN A 101 -16.62 5.06 -3.60
C ASN A 101 -17.84 4.32 -3.05
N VAL A 102 -18.99 4.98 -2.96
CA VAL A 102 -20.24 4.35 -2.49
C VAL A 102 -21.41 4.67 -3.40
N ARG A 103 -22.35 3.73 -3.47
CA ARG A 103 -23.70 3.94 -3.99
C ARG A 103 -24.69 3.48 -2.93
N GLU A 104 -25.46 4.43 -2.40
CA GLU A 104 -26.49 4.18 -1.39
C GLU A 104 -27.52 3.15 -1.86
N GLU A 105 -28.03 3.34 -3.07
CA GLU A 105 -28.97 2.39 -3.68
C GLU A 105 -28.26 1.06 -4.00
N GLY A 106 -28.71 0.01 -3.32
CA GLY A 106 -28.11 -1.32 -3.38
C GLY A 106 -26.88 -1.51 -2.48
N SER A 107 -26.52 -0.52 -1.66
CA SER A 107 -25.43 -0.60 -0.67
C SER A 107 -24.11 -1.14 -1.25
N VAL A 108 -23.64 -0.53 -2.34
CA VAL A 108 -22.39 -0.94 -3.00
C VAL A 108 -21.27 -0.01 -2.58
N TYR A 109 -20.10 -0.57 -2.28
CA TYR A 109 -18.88 0.18 -1.97
C TYR A 109 -17.71 -0.29 -2.82
N GLN A 110 -16.68 0.54 -2.91
CA GLN A 110 -15.37 0.17 -3.42
C GLN A 110 -14.31 0.97 -2.65
N VAL A 111 -13.46 0.26 -1.92
CA VAL A 111 -12.21 0.81 -1.41
C VAL A 111 -11.29 1.03 -2.60
N ASP A 112 -10.63 2.19 -2.65
CA ASP A 112 -9.62 2.53 -3.66
C ASP A 112 -8.56 3.39 -2.97
N THR A 113 -7.47 2.78 -2.49
CA THR A 113 -6.52 3.55 -1.69
C THR A 113 -5.09 3.07 -1.89
N GLY A 114 -4.16 3.95 -1.58
CA GLY A 114 -2.75 3.66 -1.68
C GLY A 114 -1.88 4.91 -1.56
N PRO A 115 -0.55 4.75 -1.55
CA PRO A 115 0.10 3.45 -1.62
C PRO A 115 0.00 2.67 -0.28
N VAL A 116 -0.05 1.35 -0.38
CA VAL A 116 0.10 0.37 0.70
C VAL A 116 1.30 -0.54 0.41
N ALA A 117 1.85 -1.19 1.44
CA ALA A 117 2.95 -2.14 1.29
C ALA A 117 2.40 -3.53 0.93
N PHE A 118 2.43 -3.90 -0.35
CA PHE A 118 2.07 -5.24 -0.82
C PHE A 118 3.18 -6.24 -0.48
N PRO A 119 2.88 -7.34 0.23
CA PRO A 119 3.84 -8.39 0.55
C PRO A 119 3.88 -9.47 -0.53
N ASP A 120 5.02 -9.63 -1.20
CA ASP A 120 5.26 -10.77 -2.08
C ASP A 120 5.57 -12.03 -1.25
N LEU A 121 4.61 -12.95 -1.23
CA LEU A 121 4.66 -14.20 -0.48
C LEU A 121 5.24 -15.37 -1.31
N SER A 122 5.53 -15.18 -2.60
CA SER A 122 5.94 -16.28 -3.48
C SER A 122 7.36 -16.82 -3.17
N PRO A 123 7.62 -18.12 -3.41
CA PRO A 123 8.97 -18.72 -3.34
C PRO A 123 9.69 -18.76 -4.72
N PRO A 124 11.04 -18.73 -4.78
CA PRO A 124 11.97 -18.36 -3.71
C PRO A 124 11.94 -16.84 -3.50
N GLY A 125 11.35 -16.40 -2.41
CA GLY A 125 11.14 -14.98 -2.17
C GLY A 125 12.33 -14.30 -1.50
N ARG A 126 12.34 -12.97 -1.55
CA ARG A 126 13.24 -12.10 -0.77
C ARG A 126 12.99 -12.27 0.74
N GLU A 127 13.72 -11.62 1.63
CA GLU A 127 13.46 -11.71 3.09
C GLU A 127 13.06 -10.36 3.69
N GLY A 128 12.27 -10.38 4.76
CA GLY A 128 11.89 -9.18 5.52
C GLY A 128 11.30 -8.07 4.64
N ILE A 129 11.79 -6.84 4.84
CA ILE A 129 11.32 -5.65 4.15
C ILE A 129 11.46 -5.68 2.63
N GLU A 130 12.36 -6.52 2.10
CA GLU A 130 12.62 -6.62 0.66
C GLU A 130 11.46 -7.26 -0.11
N ARG A 131 10.57 -7.98 0.59
CA ARG A 131 9.32 -8.54 0.05
C ARG A 131 8.25 -7.49 -0.22
N LEU A 132 8.43 -6.27 0.28
CA LEU A 132 7.41 -5.23 0.22
C LEU A 132 7.57 -4.37 -1.03
N ALA A 133 6.48 -4.29 -1.80
CA ALA A 133 6.33 -3.39 -2.94
C ALA A 133 5.26 -2.32 -2.64
N LEU A 134 5.32 -1.18 -3.32
CA LEU A 134 4.22 -0.21 -3.26
C LEU A 134 3.12 -0.62 -4.23
N ALA A 135 1.90 -0.57 -3.73
CA ALA A 135 0.71 -0.80 -4.53
C ALA A 135 -0.41 0.16 -4.14
N PHE A 136 -1.29 0.44 -5.09
CA PHE A 136 -2.66 0.82 -4.75
C PHE A 136 -3.50 -0.45 -4.65
N ILE A 137 -4.47 -0.46 -3.74
CA ILE A 137 -5.40 -1.55 -3.53
C ILE A 137 -6.83 -1.08 -3.78
N ALA A 138 -7.59 -1.91 -4.51
CA ALA A 138 -9.02 -1.78 -4.66
C ALA A 138 -9.74 -3.07 -4.29
N PHE A 139 -10.88 -2.96 -3.59
CA PHE A 139 -11.78 -4.08 -3.36
C PHE A 139 -13.21 -3.62 -3.07
N ASN A 140 -14.17 -4.47 -3.40
CA ASN A 140 -15.60 -4.28 -3.16
C ASN A 140 -16.27 -5.53 -2.55
N ARG A 141 -15.48 -6.51 -2.12
CA ARG A 141 -15.92 -7.76 -1.52
C ARG A 141 -14.86 -8.30 -0.56
N ALA A 142 -15.25 -9.21 0.32
CA ALA A 142 -14.40 -9.68 1.40
C ALA A 142 -13.29 -10.66 0.94
N GLU A 143 -13.52 -11.40 -0.14
CA GLU A 143 -12.71 -12.57 -0.50
C GLU A 143 -11.58 -12.28 -1.50
N SER A 144 -11.54 -11.07 -2.06
CA SER A 144 -10.51 -10.73 -3.04
C SER A 144 -10.21 -9.24 -3.08
N ALA A 145 -8.98 -8.91 -3.45
CA ALA A 145 -8.56 -7.55 -3.72
C ALA A 145 -7.74 -7.49 -5.01
N GLU A 146 -7.76 -6.33 -5.65
CA GLU A 146 -6.90 -6.00 -6.77
C GLU A 146 -5.82 -5.04 -6.28
N PHE A 147 -4.57 -5.40 -6.51
CA PHE A 147 -3.43 -4.53 -6.29
C PHE A 147 -2.87 -4.11 -7.64
N VAL A 148 -2.54 -2.84 -7.78
CA VAL A 148 -1.70 -2.36 -8.87
C VAL A 148 -0.38 -1.91 -8.30
N LEU A 149 0.68 -2.64 -8.63
CA LEU A 149 2.04 -2.43 -8.12
C LEU A 149 2.79 -1.45 -9.02
N GLN A 150 3.68 -0.67 -8.40
CA GLN A 150 4.61 0.16 -9.15
C GLN A 150 5.66 -0.71 -9.85
N ALA A 151 5.79 -0.56 -11.16
CA ALA A 151 6.74 -1.28 -12.00
C ALA A 151 7.30 -0.37 -13.10
N PRO A 152 8.45 -0.72 -13.72
CA PRO A 152 8.92 -0.06 -14.94
C PRO A 152 7.95 -0.27 -16.10
N THR A 153 7.37 0.81 -16.61
CA THR A 153 6.34 0.76 -17.65
C THR A 153 6.80 1.52 -18.90
N PRO A 154 6.73 0.92 -20.10
CA PRO A 154 7.05 1.61 -21.36
C PRO A 154 6.23 2.87 -21.59
N VAL A 155 6.86 3.92 -22.12
CA VAL A 155 6.22 5.18 -22.49
C VAL A 155 6.34 5.37 -24.00
N GLY A 156 5.21 5.37 -24.70
CA GLY A 156 5.17 5.52 -26.16
C GLY A 156 5.51 4.23 -26.90
N ALA A 157 5.98 4.37 -28.14
CA ALA A 157 6.24 3.24 -29.03
C ALA A 157 7.60 2.56 -28.82
N ASP A 158 8.55 3.25 -28.19
CA ASP A 158 9.88 2.71 -27.89
C ASP A 158 9.86 2.00 -26.52
N PRO A 159 9.99 0.66 -26.47
CA PRO A 159 9.93 -0.08 -25.22
C PRO A 159 11.14 0.15 -24.30
N SER A 160 12.22 0.78 -24.78
CA SER A 160 13.39 1.12 -23.98
C SER A 160 13.14 2.32 -23.06
N VAL A 161 12.23 3.22 -23.43
CA VAL A 161 11.85 4.37 -22.61
C VAL A 161 10.81 3.93 -21.59
N ARG A 162 11.19 3.86 -20.31
CA ARG A 162 10.31 3.39 -19.24
C ARG A 162 10.24 4.39 -18.09
N THR A 163 9.07 4.47 -17.47
CA THR A 163 8.84 5.28 -16.25
C THR A 163 8.28 4.39 -15.14
N PRO A 164 8.58 4.65 -13.86
CA PRO A 164 7.91 3.95 -12.75
C PRO A 164 6.42 4.31 -12.75
N HIS A 165 5.56 3.33 -13.00
CA HIS A 165 4.12 3.52 -13.01
C HIS A 165 3.40 2.36 -12.33
N TYR A 166 2.22 2.64 -11.78
CA TYR A 166 1.36 1.60 -11.23
C TYR A 166 0.69 0.86 -12.40
N SER A 167 1.32 -0.20 -12.89
CA SER A 167 0.85 -0.96 -14.07
C SER A 167 0.82 -2.47 -13.87
N GLU A 168 1.46 -2.99 -12.83
CA GLU A 168 1.49 -4.43 -12.58
C GLU A 168 0.26 -4.84 -11.75
N LEU A 169 -0.76 -5.38 -12.42
CA LEU A 169 -1.98 -5.86 -11.77
C LEU A 169 -1.74 -7.22 -11.08
N ARG A 170 -2.25 -7.34 -9.87
CA ARG A 170 -2.30 -8.57 -9.06
C ARG A 170 -3.70 -8.69 -8.47
N VAL A 171 -4.43 -9.72 -8.89
CA VAL A 171 -5.69 -10.10 -8.24
C VAL A 171 -5.37 -11.22 -7.26
N VAL A 172 -5.73 -11.03 -5.99
CA VAL A 172 -5.39 -11.99 -4.94
C VAL A 172 -6.63 -12.42 -4.18
N GLU A 173 -6.68 -13.71 -3.84
CA GLU A 173 -7.58 -14.22 -2.81
C GLU A 173 -7.09 -13.74 -1.45
N CYS A 174 -8.00 -13.21 -0.64
CA CYS A 174 -7.67 -12.60 0.64
C CYS A 174 -8.88 -12.56 1.56
N ARG A 175 -8.69 -12.02 2.76
CA ARG A 175 -9.80 -11.65 3.66
C ARG A 175 -9.73 -10.17 3.97
N ASN A 176 -10.59 -9.39 3.33
CA ASN A 176 -10.79 -7.97 3.60
C ASN A 176 -11.77 -7.77 4.76
N SER A 177 -11.57 -6.71 5.52
CA SER A 177 -12.47 -6.27 6.59
C SER A 177 -12.39 -4.76 6.70
N VAL A 178 -13.51 -4.09 6.93
CA VAL A 178 -13.58 -2.64 7.15
C VAL A 178 -13.92 -2.38 8.61
N VAL A 179 -13.13 -1.52 9.24
CA VAL A 179 -13.25 -1.19 10.66
C VAL A 179 -13.53 0.30 10.78
N ALA A 180 -14.63 0.65 11.44
CA ALA A 180 -14.91 2.02 11.85
C ALA A 180 -14.13 2.34 13.14
N VAL A 181 -13.34 3.41 13.13
CA VAL A 181 -12.59 3.84 14.30
C VAL A 181 -13.48 4.70 15.19
N ALA A 182 -13.57 4.37 16.48
CA ALA A 182 -14.23 5.23 17.45
C ALA A 182 -13.37 6.48 17.65
N VAL A 183 -13.98 7.66 17.44
CA VAL A 183 -13.33 8.97 17.60
C VAL A 183 -13.82 9.64 18.88
#